data_AF-A0A817JBZ2-F1
#
_entry.id   AF-A0A817JBZ2-F1
#
_cell.length_a   1.000
_cell.length_b   1.000
_cell.length_c   1.000
_cell.angle_alpha   90.00
_cell.angle_beta   90.00
_cell.angle_gamma   90.00
#
_symmetry.space_group_name_H-M   'P 1'
#
loop_
_entity.id
_entity.type
_entity.pdbx_description
1 polymer ?
#
loop_
_entity_poly.entity_id
_entity_poly.type
_entity_poly.pdbx_seq_one_letter_code
_entity_poly.pdbx_strand_id
1 'polypeptide(L)'
;MYCSRLFIIPYLVPSSSYTFTIMKHGINLLHIESRLSRQNKTDHEFYVECDNSMGSLPDAIKQLREESKYIHILSRAHKTLDESVPWFPRKMRDLDQFANRVLSYGSELDADHPGFRDVLYRKRRKEFADIAHQYRHNQPIPHVTYTEQEILTWATVFRELTQLYPAHACKEFNNVFPLLIDNCGYNETNIPQLEDVSQFLQDCSGFRLRPVAGLLSSRDFLAGLAFRVFHSTQYIRHHSVPMYTPEPDVCHELLGHVPLFADPDFAEFSQEIGMASLGAPDEYITRLATLYWFTVEFGLCMESDERKAYGAGLLSSFGELQYCVSDKPSIMPFDPFRASIQPYPITSYQPTYFLAESFKDAKEKLRFPLYPTTNLSSFRYGFYLLNRNIGQIMYHCRIGDCNTDFRNTLENLKELIEQYFINSTKKNNHYQNGLSLCWKKERKRNSLWIFHFRIPFYPSLQTMKSINNNNNGDEDFTYNKRNSNVSSLSSFSSTLSLIENNDYDQIEDMELFPQSKTNKPRLAMQISFQQ
;
A
#
# COMPACT_ATOMS: atom_id res chain seq x y z
N MET A 1 10.87 11.75 -26.88
CA MET A 1 12.21 11.32 -26.43
C MET A 1 12.15 9.85 -26.06
N TYR A 2 12.84 9.04 -26.85
CA TYR A 2 12.88 7.58 -26.71
C TYR A 2 14.02 7.20 -25.77
N CYS A 3 13.81 7.42 -24.47
CA CYS A 3 14.77 6.97 -23.46
C CYS A 3 14.55 5.47 -23.21
N SER A 4 15.53 4.67 -23.57
CA SER A 4 15.61 3.26 -23.24
C SER A 4 16.60 3.09 -22.09
N ARG A 5 16.16 2.46 -21.00
CA ARG A 5 17.03 2.10 -19.89
C ARG A 5 17.40 0.63 -20.01
N LEU A 6 18.69 0.36 -20.11
CA LEU A 6 19.25 -0.99 -20.11
C LEU A 6 19.73 -1.33 -18.70
N PHE A 7 19.40 -2.53 -18.26
CA PHE A 7 19.88 -3.09 -17.01
C PHE A 7 20.76 -4.29 -17.32
N ILE A 8 22.01 -4.25 -16.87
CA ILE A 8 23.06 -5.18 -17.29
C ILE A 8 23.71 -5.78 -16.04
N ILE A 9 23.69 -7.11 -15.89
CA ILE A 9 24.55 -7.79 -14.92
C ILE A 9 25.76 -8.38 -15.65
N PRO A 10 26.98 -7.94 -15.30
CA PRO A 10 28.20 -8.29 -15.98
C PRO A 10 28.67 -9.71 -15.69
N TYR A 11 29.38 -10.29 -16.66
CA TYR A 11 30.21 -11.48 -16.48
C TYR A 11 31.66 -11.03 -16.23
N LEU A 12 31.95 -10.47 -15.05
CA LEU A 12 33.32 -10.08 -14.64
C LEU A 12 34.00 -8.95 -15.47
N VAL A 13 33.28 -8.22 -16.34
CA VAL A 13 33.89 -7.18 -17.18
C VAL A 13 33.84 -5.79 -16.50
N PRO A 14 34.91 -4.97 -16.57
CA PRO A 14 34.88 -3.59 -16.07
C PRO A 14 33.84 -2.73 -16.81
N SER A 15 33.29 -1.74 -16.10
CA SER A 15 32.26 -0.79 -16.57
C SER A 15 32.61 -0.07 -17.89
N SER A 16 33.90 0.03 -18.20
CA SER A 16 34.45 0.62 -19.42
C SER A 16 34.07 -0.14 -20.70
N SER A 17 33.80 -1.46 -20.64
CA SER A 17 33.39 -2.24 -21.82
C SER A 17 31.98 -1.87 -22.29
N TYR A 18 31.04 -1.71 -21.34
CA TYR A 18 29.64 -1.43 -21.66
C TYR A 18 29.44 -0.04 -22.25
N THR A 19 30.14 0.95 -21.69
CA THR A 19 30.14 2.32 -22.22
C THR A 19 30.73 2.39 -23.62
N PHE A 20 31.84 1.68 -23.85
CA PHE A 20 32.45 1.57 -25.17
C PHE A 20 31.51 0.92 -26.20
N THR A 21 30.85 -0.18 -25.86
CA THR A 21 29.90 -0.86 -26.76
C THR A 21 28.75 0.07 -27.15
N ILE A 22 28.15 0.80 -26.20
CA ILE A 22 27.05 1.74 -26.50
C ILE A 22 27.51 2.89 -27.40
N MET A 23 28.67 3.50 -27.09
CA MET A 23 29.22 4.60 -27.89
C MET A 23 29.64 4.14 -29.29
N LYS A 24 30.19 2.93 -29.42
CA LYS A 24 30.60 2.32 -30.70
C LYS A 24 29.42 2.17 -31.68
N HIS A 25 28.22 1.91 -31.16
CA HIS A 25 26.99 1.79 -31.95
C HIS A 25 26.29 3.13 -32.21
N GLY A 26 26.95 4.25 -31.89
CA GLY A 26 26.44 5.60 -32.16
C GLY A 26 25.27 6.03 -31.26
N ILE A 27 25.08 5.35 -30.13
CA ILE A 27 23.99 5.61 -29.18
C ILE A 27 24.46 6.64 -28.15
N ASN A 28 23.60 7.63 -27.85
CA ASN A 28 23.91 8.63 -26.84
C ASN A 28 23.69 8.08 -25.42
N LEU A 29 24.76 8.06 -24.62
CA LEU A 29 24.70 7.64 -23.22
C LEU A 29 24.31 8.84 -22.34
N LEU A 30 23.14 8.77 -21.70
CA LEU A 30 22.63 9.85 -20.83
C LEU A 30 23.11 9.68 -19.39
N HIS A 31 23.12 8.45 -18.89
CA HIS A 31 23.50 8.16 -17.51
C HIS A 31 24.01 6.72 -17.39
N ILE A 32 25.03 6.52 -16.56
CA ILE A 32 25.43 5.18 -16.11
C ILE A 32 25.64 5.20 -14.61
N GLU A 33 25.05 4.25 -13.90
CA GLU A 33 25.32 4.01 -12.49
C GLU A 33 25.61 2.54 -12.24
N SER A 34 26.57 2.25 -11.34
CA SER A 34 26.85 0.91 -10.86
C SER A 34 26.44 0.77 -9.40
N ARG A 35 25.88 -0.37 -9.01
CA ARG A 35 25.55 -0.69 -7.62
C ARG A 35 26.00 -2.10 -7.29
N LEU A 36 26.23 -2.40 -6.02
CA LEU A 36 26.41 -3.78 -5.59
C LEU A 36 25.13 -4.55 -5.84
N SER A 37 25.24 -5.77 -6.34
CA SER A 37 24.09 -6.64 -6.49
C SER A 37 23.56 -7.05 -5.13
N ARG A 38 22.24 -6.97 -4.98
CA ARG A 38 21.57 -7.40 -3.76
C ARG A 38 21.32 -8.91 -3.73
N GLN A 39 21.29 -9.59 -4.89
CA GLN A 39 21.22 -11.06 -4.98
C GLN A 39 22.55 -11.72 -4.63
N ASN A 40 23.65 -11.18 -5.16
CA ASN A 40 24.98 -11.70 -4.94
C ASN A 40 25.89 -10.54 -4.52
N LYS A 41 26.27 -10.51 -3.25
CA LYS A 41 27.06 -9.41 -2.67
C LYS A 41 28.44 -9.22 -3.32
N THR A 42 28.86 -10.16 -4.18
CA THR A 42 30.11 -10.09 -4.95
C THR A 42 29.95 -9.57 -6.38
N ASP A 43 28.71 -9.48 -6.89
CA ASP A 43 28.43 -8.95 -8.23
C ASP A 43 28.10 -7.45 -8.17
N HIS A 44 28.31 -6.75 -9.29
CA HIS A 44 27.87 -5.37 -9.51
C HIS A 44 26.79 -5.33 -10.60
N GLU A 45 25.89 -4.37 -10.51
CA GLU A 45 24.81 -4.17 -11.46
C GLU A 45 24.96 -2.82 -12.12
N PHE A 46 24.78 -2.79 -13.44
CA PHE A 46 24.89 -1.58 -14.23
C PHE A 46 23.53 -1.14 -14.72
N TYR A 47 23.25 0.14 -14.50
CA TYR A 47 22.08 0.82 -15.02
C TYR A 47 22.55 1.82 -16.04
N VAL A 48 22.04 1.69 -17.25
CA VAL A 48 22.44 2.51 -18.37
C VAL A 48 21.19 3.18 -18.92
N GLU A 49 21.18 4.50 -18.92
CA GLU A 49 20.15 5.29 -19.60
C GLU A 49 20.73 5.80 -20.91
N CYS A 50 20.04 5.53 -22.01
CA CYS A 50 20.48 5.93 -23.33
C CYS A 50 19.32 6.51 -24.15
N ASP A 51 19.64 7.47 -25.01
CA ASP A 51 18.73 7.98 -26.03
C ASP A 51 18.98 7.20 -27.33
N ASN A 52 17.91 6.61 -27.87
CA ASN A 52 17.98 5.81 -29.10
C ASN A 52 17.62 6.61 -30.36
N SER A 53 17.52 7.94 -30.26
CA SER A 53 17.20 8.81 -31.40
C SER A 53 18.19 8.69 -32.57
N MET A 54 19.42 8.24 -32.29
CA MET A 54 20.50 7.99 -33.25
C MET A 54 21.21 6.67 -32.91
N GLY A 55 21.81 6.02 -33.92
CA GLY A 55 22.56 4.77 -33.77
C GLY A 55 21.69 3.49 -33.80
N SER A 56 22.31 2.34 -33.49
CA SER A 56 21.62 1.02 -33.50
C SER A 56 21.57 0.39 -32.11
N LEU A 57 20.47 0.66 -31.39
CA LEU A 57 20.19 0.04 -30.09
C LEU A 57 20.06 -1.50 -30.17
N PRO A 58 19.41 -2.10 -31.18
CA PRO A 58 19.33 -3.56 -31.29
C PRO A 58 20.72 -4.23 -31.42
N ASP A 59 21.64 -3.65 -32.18
CA ASP A 59 22.99 -4.20 -32.36
C ASP A 59 23.82 -4.07 -31.09
N ALA A 60 23.70 -2.94 -30.39
CA ALA A 60 24.32 -2.77 -29.08
C ALA A 60 23.77 -3.79 -28.08
N ILE A 61 22.45 -3.99 -28.02
CA ILE A 61 21.84 -5.00 -27.14
C ILE A 61 22.36 -6.40 -27.46
N LYS A 62 22.48 -6.77 -28.74
CA LYS A 62 23.00 -8.07 -29.15
C LYS A 62 24.42 -8.30 -28.64
N GLN A 63 25.30 -7.32 -28.82
CA GLN A 63 26.67 -7.40 -28.32
C GLN A 63 26.72 -7.42 -26.78
N LEU A 64 25.91 -6.58 -26.12
CA LEU A 64 25.83 -6.54 -24.65
C LEU A 64 25.33 -7.88 -24.08
N ARG A 65 24.47 -8.62 -24.78
CA ARG A 65 24.03 -9.97 -24.38
C ARG A 65 25.16 -10.99 -24.37
N GLU A 66 26.10 -10.88 -25.30
CA GLU A 66 27.29 -11.75 -25.34
C GLU A 66 28.25 -11.47 -24.17
N GLU A 67 28.26 -10.23 -23.66
CA GLU A 67 29.14 -9.74 -22.60
C GLU A 67 28.47 -9.69 -21.20
N SER A 68 27.23 -10.16 -21.06
CA SER A 68 26.45 -10.08 -19.81
C SER A 68 25.81 -11.42 -19.43
N LYS A 69 25.61 -11.64 -18.11
CA LYS A 69 24.86 -12.80 -17.61
C LYS A 69 23.39 -12.70 -17.99
N TYR A 70 22.86 -11.49 -17.97
CA TYR A 70 21.52 -11.14 -18.44
C TYR A 70 21.41 -9.64 -18.68
N ILE A 71 20.47 -9.25 -19.55
CA ILE A 71 20.09 -7.87 -19.84
C ILE A 71 18.58 -7.70 -19.74
N HIS A 72 18.13 -6.62 -19.12
CA HIS A 72 16.73 -6.19 -19.17
C HIS A 72 16.61 -4.83 -19.82
N ILE A 73 15.62 -4.71 -20.70
CA ILE A 73 15.42 -3.51 -21.51
C ILE A 73 14.10 -2.89 -21.08
N LEU A 74 14.17 -1.71 -20.48
CA LEU A 74 13.01 -0.91 -20.10
C LEU A 74 12.84 0.21 -21.13
N SER A 75 11.72 0.21 -21.83
CA SER A 75 11.46 1.20 -22.88
C SER A 75 10.06 1.78 -22.77
N ARG A 76 9.94 3.09 -23.01
CA ARG A 76 8.62 3.70 -23.21
C ARG A 76 8.03 3.33 -24.58
N ALA A 77 8.88 2.99 -25.55
CA ALA A 77 8.49 2.43 -26.86
C ALA A 77 8.57 0.89 -26.85
N HIS A 78 7.98 0.27 -25.83
CA HIS A 78 8.07 -1.19 -25.64
C HIS A 78 7.47 -2.01 -26.80
N LYS A 79 6.55 -1.41 -27.58
CA LYS A 79 5.92 -2.04 -28.75
C LYS A 79 6.86 -2.20 -29.95
N THR A 80 7.97 -1.46 -30.00
CA THR A 80 8.91 -1.48 -31.14
C THR A 80 10.18 -2.28 -30.87
N LEU A 81 10.41 -2.67 -29.62
CA LEU A 81 11.58 -3.46 -29.21
C LEU A 81 11.09 -4.80 -28.66
N ASP A 82 11.33 -5.87 -29.43
CA ASP A 82 11.07 -7.24 -28.97
C ASP A 82 11.73 -7.49 -27.61
N GLU A 83 11.00 -8.18 -26.72
CA GLU A 83 11.41 -8.54 -25.35
C GLU A 83 11.59 -7.37 -24.37
N SER A 84 11.26 -6.14 -24.75
CA SER A 84 11.33 -4.99 -23.83
C SER A 84 10.12 -4.90 -22.90
N VAL A 85 10.38 -4.49 -21.66
CA VAL A 85 9.36 -4.23 -20.64
C VAL A 85 9.00 -2.74 -20.68
N PRO A 86 7.72 -2.36 -20.51
CA PRO A 86 7.33 -0.97 -20.36
C PRO A 86 8.16 -0.26 -19.28
N TRP A 87 8.70 0.91 -19.61
CA TRP A 87 9.46 1.71 -18.65
C TRP A 87 8.59 2.12 -17.45
N PHE A 88 9.19 2.17 -16.27
CA PHE A 88 8.58 2.68 -15.04
C PHE A 88 9.62 3.41 -14.17
N PRO A 89 9.19 4.36 -13.32
CA PRO A 89 10.08 5.05 -12.37
C PRO A 89 10.66 4.07 -11.34
N ARG A 90 11.94 4.23 -10.99
CA ARG A 90 12.61 3.38 -9.98
C ARG A 90 12.94 4.11 -8.69
N LYS A 91 13.04 5.42 -8.77
CA LYS A 91 13.25 6.30 -7.61
C LYS A 91 12.11 7.31 -7.60
N MET A 92 11.73 7.77 -6.41
CA MET A 92 10.65 8.76 -6.28
C MET A 92 10.94 10.05 -7.07
N ARG A 93 12.21 10.44 -7.20
CA ARG A 93 12.63 11.55 -8.07
C ARG A 93 12.34 11.34 -9.56
N ASP A 94 12.24 10.09 -10.03
CA ASP A 94 11.98 9.79 -11.45
C ASP A 94 10.54 10.18 -11.86
N LEU A 95 9.65 10.42 -10.89
CA LEU A 95 8.30 10.95 -11.12
C LEU A 95 8.36 12.35 -11.78
N ASP A 96 9.43 13.13 -11.54
CA ASP A 96 9.66 14.43 -12.19
C ASP A 96 9.74 14.32 -13.73
N GLN A 97 10.06 13.15 -14.28
CA GLN A 97 10.24 12.95 -15.73
C GLN A 97 8.93 12.88 -16.52
N PHE A 98 7.79 12.69 -15.84
CA PHE A 98 6.49 12.54 -16.47
C PHE A 98 5.37 13.35 -15.82
N ALA A 99 5.60 13.96 -14.66
CA ALA A 99 4.60 14.80 -14.00
C ALA A 99 4.04 15.94 -14.88
N ASN A 100 4.78 16.36 -15.91
CA ASN A 100 4.37 17.42 -16.85
C ASN A 100 3.67 16.88 -18.11
N ARG A 101 3.39 15.57 -18.20
CA ARG A 101 2.75 14.93 -19.37
C ARG A 101 1.24 14.86 -19.16
N VAL A 102 0.62 16.04 -19.07
CA VAL A 102 -0.82 16.16 -18.90
C VAL A 102 -1.54 15.85 -20.21
N LEU A 103 -2.54 14.97 -20.13
CA LEU A 103 -3.37 14.55 -21.26
C LEU A 103 -4.58 15.47 -21.45
N SER A 104 -5.22 15.88 -20.34
CA SER A 104 -6.44 16.69 -20.34
C SER A 104 -6.61 17.46 -19.03
N TYR A 105 -7.59 18.37 -19.01
CA TYR A 105 -7.92 19.22 -17.85
C TYR A 105 -6.72 20.00 -17.28
N GLY A 106 -5.82 20.41 -18.16
CA GLY A 106 -4.68 21.26 -17.84
C GLY A 106 -5.06 22.75 -17.82
N SER A 107 -4.22 23.59 -18.44
CA SER A 107 -4.54 24.99 -18.69
C SER A 107 -5.52 25.19 -19.87
N GLU A 108 -5.59 24.22 -20.77
CA GLU A 108 -6.52 24.22 -21.90
C GLU A 108 -7.79 23.47 -21.51
N LEU A 109 -8.92 24.17 -21.60
CA LEU A 109 -10.23 23.66 -21.21
C LEU A 109 -11.04 23.31 -22.45
N ASP A 110 -11.87 22.27 -22.34
CA ASP A 110 -12.81 21.90 -23.39
C ASP A 110 -13.89 22.97 -23.58
N ALA A 111 -14.50 23.02 -24.77
CA ALA A 111 -15.43 24.09 -25.17
C ALA A 111 -16.74 24.11 -24.34
N ASP A 112 -17.11 22.97 -23.78
CA ASP A 112 -18.28 22.76 -22.91
C ASP A 112 -17.96 23.01 -21.43
N HIS A 113 -16.69 23.19 -21.06
CA HIS A 113 -16.30 23.51 -19.68
C HIS A 113 -16.89 24.87 -19.26
N PRO A 114 -17.48 25.02 -18.06
CA PRO A 114 -18.14 26.26 -17.63
C PRO A 114 -17.21 27.47 -17.62
N GLY A 115 -15.94 27.26 -17.28
CA GLY A 115 -14.87 28.26 -17.33
C GLY A 115 -14.25 28.52 -18.72
N PHE A 116 -14.71 27.87 -19.80
CA PHE A 116 -14.09 28.00 -21.13
C PHE A 116 -14.08 29.44 -21.65
N ARG A 117 -15.16 30.19 -21.41
CA ARG A 117 -15.29 31.61 -21.82
C ARG A 117 -14.76 32.59 -20.77
N ASP A 118 -14.44 32.12 -19.58
CA ASP A 118 -13.89 32.96 -18.52
C ASP A 118 -12.38 33.14 -18.70
N VAL A 119 -11.99 34.36 -19.06
CA VAL A 119 -10.58 34.73 -19.26
C VAL A 119 -9.80 34.69 -17.95
N LEU A 120 -10.41 35.09 -16.83
CA LEU A 120 -9.78 35.11 -15.52
C LEU A 120 -9.57 33.69 -15.02
N TYR A 121 -10.59 32.83 -15.13
CA TYR A 121 -10.47 31.43 -14.73
C TYR A 121 -9.40 30.68 -15.54
N ARG A 122 -9.32 30.89 -16.86
CA ARG A 122 -8.26 30.28 -17.69
C ARG A 122 -6.86 30.77 -17.32
N LYS A 123 -6.71 32.06 -17.06
CA LYS A 123 -5.44 32.62 -16.57
C LYS A 123 -5.08 31.99 -15.22
N ARG A 124 -6.05 31.86 -14.32
CA ARG A 124 -5.88 31.24 -13.01
C ARG A 124 -5.49 29.77 -13.10
N ARG A 125 -6.11 28.99 -13.99
CA ARG A 125 -5.71 27.59 -14.27
C ARG A 125 -4.29 27.47 -14.79
N LYS A 126 -3.85 28.40 -15.63
CA LYS A 126 -2.46 28.46 -16.09
C LYS A 126 -1.48 28.69 -14.93
N GLU A 127 -1.80 29.56 -13.97
CA GLU A 127 -0.96 29.77 -12.77
C GLU A 127 -0.75 28.46 -11.99
N PHE A 128 -1.81 27.69 -11.75
CA PHE A 128 -1.71 26.38 -11.10
C PHE A 128 -0.91 25.36 -11.92
N ALA A 129 -1.11 25.34 -13.25
CA ALA A 129 -0.34 24.47 -14.13
C ALA A 129 1.16 24.82 -14.10
N ASP A 130 1.51 26.10 -14.11
CA ASP A 130 2.89 26.56 -14.03
C ASP A 130 3.56 26.15 -12.71
N ILE A 131 2.83 26.20 -11.58
CA ILE A 131 3.30 25.68 -10.28
C ILE A 131 3.65 24.19 -10.39
N ALA A 132 2.72 23.37 -10.88
CA ALA A 132 2.92 21.93 -11.03
C ALA A 132 4.09 21.61 -11.98
N HIS A 133 4.23 22.35 -13.08
CA HIS A 133 5.30 22.16 -14.05
C HIS A 133 6.70 22.47 -13.49
N GLN A 134 6.78 23.43 -12.56
CA GLN A 134 8.02 23.86 -11.92
C GLN A 134 8.41 22.99 -10.73
N TYR A 135 7.42 22.35 -10.08
CA TYR A 135 7.66 21.49 -8.93
C TYR A 135 8.63 20.33 -9.22
N ARG A 136 9.57 20.10 -8.31
CA ARG A 136 10.48 18.95 -8.31
C ARG A 136 10.42 18.21 -6.98
N HIS A 137 10.68 16.90 -7.03
CA HIS A 137 10.70 16.08 -5.83
C HIS A 137 11.67 16.64 -4.76
N ASN A 138 11.25 16.57 -3.49
CA ASN A 138 11.89 17.15 -2.29
C ASN A 138 11.84 18.69 -2.17
N GLN A 139 11.17 19.39 -3.08
CA GLN A 139 10.79 20.78 -2.83
C GLN A 139 9.50 20.81 -2.00
N PRO A 140 9.32 21.81 -1.12
CA PRO A 140 8.02 22.08 -0.53
C PRO A 140 7.02 22.43 -1.64
N ILE A 141 5.79 21.95 -1.52
CA ILE A 141 4.72 22.27 -2.45
C ILE A 141 4.39 23.75 -2.30
N PRO A 142 4.41 24.56 -3.39
CA PRO A 142 4.14 25.98 -3.27
C PRO A 142 2.75 26.26 -2.73
N HIS A 143 2.68 27.10 -1.69
CA HIS A 143 1.43 27.59 -1.15
C HIS A 143 0.76 28.52 -2.15
N VAL A 144 -0.56 28.43 -2.26
CA VAL A 144 -1.36 29.29 -3.13
C VAL A 144 -2.30 30.16 -2.29
N THR A 145 -2.27 31.46 -2.57
CA THR A 145 -3.29 32.38 -2.07
C THR A 145 -4.55 32.24 -2.92
N TYR A 146 -5.54 31.52 -2.39
CA TYR A 146 -6.87 31.43 -3.01
C TYR A 146 -7.63 32.75 -2.89
N THR A 147 -8.41 33.07 -3.90
CA THR A 147 -9.29 34.24 -3.91
C THR A 147 -10.53 34.01 -3.05
N GLU A 148 -11.20 35.10 -2.65
CA GLU A 148 -12.46 35.01 -1.89
C GLU A 148 -13.52 34.17 -2.62
N GLN A 149 -13.60 34.28 -3.95
CA GLN A 149 -14.57 33.52 -4.75
C GLN A 149 -14.24 32.02 -4.79
N GLU A 150 -12.96 31.66 -4.83
CA GLU A 150 -12.50 30.28 -4.73
C GLU A 150 -12.86 29.71 -3.34
N ILE A 151 -12.59 30.47 -2.26
CA ILE A 151 -12.93 30.07 -0.88
C ILE A 151 -14.45 29.91 -0.71
N LEU A 152 -15.28 30.79 -1.27
CA LEU A 152 -16.74 30.66 -1.22
C LEU A 152 -17.25 29.41 -1.96
N THR A 153 -16.59 29.04 -3.06
CA THR A 153 -16.90 27.81 -3.81
C THR A 153 -16.58 26.58 -2.96
N TRP A 154 -15.41 26.56 -2.33
CA TRP A 154 -15.02 25.53 -1.36
C TRP A 154 -16.00 25.45 -0.18
N ALA A 155 -16.34 26.58 0.45
CA ALA A 155 -17.25 26.65 1.58
C ALA A 155 -18.59 25.98 1.27
N THR A 156 -19.11 26.22 0.06
CA THR A 156 -20.36 25.62 -0.41
C THR A 156 -20.25 24.10 -0.48
N VAL A 157 -19.18 23.56 -1.06
CA VAL A 157 -18.97 22.11 -1.20
C VAL A 157 -18.72 21.46 0.16
N PHE A 158 -17.84 22.07 0.98
CA PHE A 158 -17.47 21.59 2.31
C PHE A 158 -18.69 21.45 3.22
N ARG A 159 -19.52 22.50 3.30
CA ARG A 159 -20.69 22.53 4.18
C ARG A 159 -21.72 21.46 3.83
N GLU A 160 -21.99 21.22 2.55
CA GLU A 160 -22.96 20.20 2.13
C GLU A 160 -22.43 18.78 2.41
N LEU A 161 -21.16 18.50 2.07
CA LEU A 161 -20.59 17.17 2.22
C LEU A 161 -20.36 16.77 3.68
N THR A 162 -19.90 17.71 4.52
CA THR A 162 -19.67 17.44 5.95
C THR A 162 -20.95 17.08 6.73
N GLN A 163 -22.12 17.50 6.26
CA GLN A 163 -23.40 17.06 6.83
C GLN A 163 -23.73 15.61 6.47
N LEU A 164 -23.23 15.12 5.34
CA LEU A 164 -23.49 13.77 4.82
C LEU A 164 -22.51 12.71 5.33
N TYR A 165 -21.26 13.08 5.61
CA TYR A 165 -20.22 12.12 5.98
C TYR A 165 -20.55 11.21 7.16
N PRO A 166 -21.12 11.70 8.29
CA PRO A 166 -21.43 10.82 9.42
C PRO A 166 -22.40 9.68 9.07
N ALA A 167 -23.31 9.92 8.11
CA ALA A 167 -24.30 8.95 7.70
C ALA A 167 -23.82 8.03 6.57
N HIS A 168 -22.99 8.55 5.65
CA HIS A 168 -22.73 7.90 4.37
C HIS A 168 -21.28 7.49 4.13
N ALA A 169 -20.30 8.14 4.76
CA ALA A 169 -18.89 7.77 4.64
C ALA A 169 -18.52 6.60 5.55
N CYS A 170 -17.50 5.83 5.18
CA CYS A 170 -17.01 4.73 6.02
C CYS A 170 -16.37 5.23 7.32
N LYS A 171 -16.24 4.35 8.32
CA LYS A 171 -15.61 4.69 9.61
C LYS A 171 -14.20 5.26 9.47
N GLU A 172 -13.37 4.74 8.57
CA GLU A 172 -11.97 5.19 8.43
C GLU A 172 -11.94 6.67 8.02
N PHE A 173 -12.81 7.06 7.10
CA PHE A 173 -13.00 8.46 6.71
C PHE A 173 -13.40 9.31 7.93
N ASN A 174 -14.45 8.90 8.65
CA ASN A 174 -15.00 9.64 9.79
C ASN A 174 -14.03 9.70 10.99
N ASN A 175 -13.10 8.76 11.11
CA ASN A 175 -12.04 8.78 12.11
C ASN A 175 -10.93 9.77 11.77
N VAL A 176 -10.56 9.90 10.50
CA VAL A 176 -9.48 10.78 10.04
C VAL A 176 -9.96 12.22 9.86
N PHE A 177 -11.17 12.44 9.36
CA PHE A 177 -11.63 13.77 8.97
C PHE A 177 -11.53 14.85 10.08
N PRO A 178 -11.85 14.55 11.36
CA PRO A 178 -11.61 15.50 12.46
C PRO A 178 -10.13 15.87 12.63
N LEU A 179 -9.21 14.94 12.39
CA LEU A 179 -7.76 15.21 12.48
C LEU A 179 -7.31 16.18 11.37
N LEU A 180 -7.92 16.12 10.19
CA LEU A 180 -7.64 17.07 9.11
C LEU A 180 -8.16 18.48 9.43
N ILE A 181 -9.30 18.59 10.13
CA ILE A 181 -9.81 19.86 10.66
C ILE A 181 -8.80 20.45 11.65
N ASP A 182 -8.34 19.64 12.61
CA ASP A 182 -7.48 20.11 13.70
C ASP A 182 -6.05 20.42 13.24
N ASN A 183 -5.50 19.69 12.26
CA ASN A 183 -4.07 19.75 11.92
C ASN A 183 -3.78 20.32 10.53
N CYS A 184 -4.73 20.28 9.59
CA CYS A 184 -4.51 20.67 8.20
C CYS A 184 -5.33 21.89 7.76
N GLY A 185 -6.05 22.53 8.69
CA GLY A 185 -6.80 23.75 8.40
C GLY A 185 -8.05 23.53 7.54
N TYR A 186 -8.67 22.34 7.61
CA TYR A 186 -9.94 22.06 6.94
C TYR A 186 -11.06 22.82 7.64
N ASN A 187 -11.63 23.82 6.98
CA ASN A 187 -12.85 24.51 7.43
C ASN A 187 -13.51 25.24 6.26
N GLU A 188 -14.71 25.79 6.47
CA GLU A 188 -15.46 26.51 5.43
C GLU A 188 -14.74 27.78 4.93
N THR A 189 -13.87 28.38 5.74
CA THR A 189 -13.21 29.67 5.42
C THR A 189 -11.81 29.53 4.84
N ASN A 190 -11.31 28.31 4.69
CA ASN A 190 -9.93 28.05 4.27
C ASN A 190 -9.84 26.79 3.40
N ILE A 191 -9.22 26.91 2.23
CA ILE A 191 -8.83 25.77 1.41
C ILE A 191 -7.46 25.28 1.92
N PRO A 192 -7.33 24.02 2.36
CA PRO A 192 -6.07 23.47 2.84
C PRO A 192 -4.95 23.55 1.79
N GLN A 193 -3.72 23.77 2.25
CA GLN A 193 -2.54 23.78 1.39
C GLN A 193 -2.00 22.36 1.24
N LEU A 194 -1.63 21.97 0.01
CA LEU A 194 -1.15 20.62 -0.26
C LEU A 194 0.11 20.26 0.54
N GLU A 195 0.98 21.23 0.85
CA GLU A 195 2.18 20.97 1.66
C GLU A 195 1.82 20.50 3.07
N ASP A 196 0.95 21.23 3.77
CA ASP A 196 0.51 20.89 5.13
C ASP A 196 -0.16 19.51 5.17
N VAL A 197 -1.04 19.25 4.20
CA VAL A 197 -1.72 17.96 4.04
C VAL A 197 -0.71 16.85 3.71
N SER A 198 0.27 17.12 2.86
CA SER A 198 1.31 16.16 2.49
C SER A 198 2.21 15.81 3.68
N GLN A 199 2.49 16.75 4.58
CA GLN A 199 3.23 16.45 5.81
C GLN A 199 2.40 15.57 6.75
N PHE A 200 1.12 15.88 6.94
CA PHE A 200 0.21 15.06 7.73
C PHE A 200 0.11 13.62 7.19
N LEU A 201 -0.07 13.44 5.88
CA LEU A 201 -0.12 12.10 5.27
C LEU A 201 1.19 11.32 5.45
N GLN A 202 2.34 12.00 5.43
CA GLN A 202 3.64 11.36 5.64
C GLN A 202 3.75 10.79 7.05
N ASP A 203 3.24 11.51 8.05
CA ASP A 203 3.24 11.08 9.45
C ASP A 203 2.24 9.95 9.73
N CYS A 204 1.10 9.93 9.03
CA CYS A 204 0.07 8.90 9.21
C CYS A 204 0.42 7.58 8.50
N SER A 205 0.69 7.65 7.20
CA SER A 205 0.80 6.47 6.34
C SER A 205 2.01 6.50 5.40
N GLY A 206 2.85 7.53 5.46
CA GLY A 206 3.94 7.73 4.52
C GLY A 206 3.49 8.14 3.11
N PHE A 207 2.19 8.39 2.89
CA PHE A 207 1.71 9.02 1.67
C PHE A 207 2.17 10.47 1.59
N ARG A 208 2.31 10.98 0.37
CA ARG A 208 2.60 12.39 0.09
C ARG A 208 1.84 12.87 -1.13
N LEU A 209 1.57 14.16 -1.15
CA LEU A 209 0.97 14.80 -2.31
C LEU A 209 2.06 15.30 -3.26
N ARG A 210 1.71 15.38 -4.54
CA ARG A 210 2.51 16.02 -5.57
C ARG A 210 1.58 16.88 -6.43
N PRO A 211 1.85 18.18 -6.61
CA PRO A 211 1.02 19.02 -7.47
C PRO A 211 1.09 18.52 -8.91
N VAL A 212 -0.07 18.41 -9.55
CA VAL A 212 -0.20 18.06 -10.97
C VAL A 212 -1.08 19.07 -11.69
N ALA A 213 -0.74 19.37 -12.94
CA ALA A 213 -1.45 20.39 -13.71
C ALA A 213 -2.81 19.90 -14.25
N GLY A 214 -3.04 18.58 -14.31
CA GLY A 214 -4.25 17.95 -14.84
C GLY A 214 -4.09 16.42 -14.89
N LEU A 215 -4.87 15.73 -15.72
CA LEU A 215 -4.85 14.27 -15.78
C LEU A 215 -3.59 13.73 -16.45
N LEU A 216 -2.91 12.81 -15.76
CA LEU A 216 -1.81 12.02 -16.31
C LEU A 216 -2.34 10.79 -17.05
N SER A 217 -1.45 10.12 -17.80
CA SER A 217 -1.76 8.78 -18.28
C SER A 217 -1.98 7.82 -17.10
N SER A 218 -2.88 6.85 -17.23
CA SER A 218 -3.14 5.87 -16.16
C SER A 218 -1.85 5.17 -15.71
N ARG A 219 -0.94 4.88 -16.64
CA ARG A 219 0.38 4.30 -16.32
C ARG A 219 1.20 5.20 -15.39
N ASP A 220 1.30 6.48 -15.73
CA ASP A 220 2.12 7.45 -14.98
C ASP A 220 1.48 7.76 -13.61
N PHE A 221 0.16 7.91 -13.56
CA PHE A 221 -0.57 8.14 -12.31
C PHE A 221 -0.46 6.95 -11.34
N LEU A 222 -0.79 5.74 -11.81
CA LEU A 222 -0.72 4.52 -10.99
C LEU A 222 0.72 4.24 -10.54
N ALA A 223 1.72 4.51 -11.38
CA ALA A 223 3.12 4.35 -10.99
C ALA A 223 3.51 5.27 -9.82
N GLY A 224 2.86 6.42 -9.64
CA GLY A 224 3.04 7.29 -8.48
C GLY A 224 2.61 6.61 -7.16
N LEU A 225 1.47 5.91 -7.19
CA LEU A 225 0.92 5.22 -6.01
C LEU A 225 1.86 4.15 -5.46
N ALA A 226 2.68 3.55 -6.32
CA ALA A 226 3.72 2.59 -5.92
C ALA A 226 4.72 3.18 -4.90
N PHE A 227 4.94 4.49 -4.97
CA PHE A 227 5.80 5.27 -4.07
C PHE A 227 5.03 5.96 -2.95
N ARG A 228 3.74 5.64 -2.77
CA ARG A 228 2.82 6.40 -1.91
C ARG A 228 2.80 7.90 -2.28
N VAL A 229 2.90 8.20 -3.58
CA VAL A 229 2.81 9.57 -4.10
C VAL A 229 1.50 9.71 -4.86
N PHE A 230 0.62 10.56 -4.34
CA PHE A 230 -0.63 10.90 -5.00
C PHE A 230 -0.48 12.21 -5.75
N HIS A 231 -0.82 12.20 -7.04
CA HIS A 231 -0.79 13.39 -7.89
C HIS A 231 -2.12 14.13 -7.70
N SER A 232 -2.06 15.34 -7.13
CA SER A 232 -3.23 16.11 -6.71
C SER A 232 -3.24 17.47 -7.40
N THR A 233 -4.39 17.88 -7.92
CA THR A 233 -4.56 19.22 -8.48
C THR A 233 -4.69 20.28 -7.38
N GLN A 234 -4.35 21.53 -7.71
CA GLN A 234 -4.49 22.68 -6.80
C GLN A 234 -5.60 23.66 -7.21
N TYR A 235 -6.12 23.55 -8.42
CA TYR A 235 -7.19 24.43 -8.87
C TYR A 235 -8.53 24.00 -8.29
N ILE A 236 -9.45 24.95 -8.13
CA ILE A 236 -10.84 24.66 -7.73
C ILE A 236 -11.78 24.77 -8.93
N ARG A 237 -12.87 24.00 -8.90
CA ARG A 237 -13.95 24.05 -9.90
C ARG A 237 -14.51 25.46 -10.09
N HIS A 238 -15.09 25.69 -11.27
CA HIS A 238 -15.67 26.98 -11.60
C HIS A 238 -16.87 27.31 -10.70
N HIS A 239 -16.88 28.52 -10.14
CA HIS A 239 -17.86 28.98 -9.15
C HIS A 239 -19.33 28.95 -9.63
N SER A 240 -19.59 28.91 -10.95
CA SER A 240 -20.95 28.85 -11.48
C SER A 240 -21.61 27.47 -11.35
N VAL A 241 -20.82 26.42 -11.11
CA VAL A 241 -21.30 25.04 -10.96
C VAL A 241 -20.59 24.38 -9.76
N PRO A 242 -20.80 24.88 -8.52
CA PRO A 242 -20.05 24.40 -7.35
C PRO A 242 -20.37 22.94 -7.01
N MET A 243 -21.57 22.47 -7.37
CA MET A 243 -22.06 21.14 -6.97
C MET A 243 -21.61 19.99 -7.88
N TYR A 244 -20.97 20.27 -9.03
CA TYR A 244 -20.56 19.24 -9.97
C TYR A 244 -19.34 19.68 -10.79
N THR A 245 -18.39 18.78 -10.96
CA THR A 245 -17.28 18.92 -11.90
C THR A 245 -16.88 17.54 -12.44
N PRO A 246 -16.66 17.39 -13.75
CA PRO A 246 -16.05 16.19 -14.32
C PRO A 246 -14.53 16.14 -14.10
N GLU A 247 -13.92 17.28 -13.72
CA GLU A 247 -12.50 17.39 -13.43
C GLU A 247 -12.23 17.10 -11.94
N PRO A 248 -11.13 16.40 -11.60
CA PRO A 248 -10.71 16.21 -10.21
C PRO A 248 -10.07 17.51 -9.68
N ASP A 249 -10.89 18.45 -9.23
CA ASP A 249 -10.45 19.71 -8.62
C ASP A 249 -10.01 19.50 -7.15
N VAL A 250 -9.44 20.53 -6.53
CA VAL A 250 -8.93 20.47 -5.14
C VAL A 250 -9.97 20.01 -4.12
N CYS A 251 -11.27 20.26 -4.36
CA CYS A 251 -12.35 19.70 -3.54
C CYS A 251 -12.38 18.17 -3.61
N HIS A 252 -12.31 17.60 -4.81
CA HIS A 252 -12.28 16.14 -5.01
C HIS A 252 -11.04 15.52 -4.35
N GLU A 253 -9.88 16.13 -4.53
CA GLU A 253 -8.63 15.61 -3.95
C GLU A 253 -8.64 15.63 -2.42
N LEU A 254 -8.98 16.79 -1.84
CA LEU A 254 -8.86 17.01 -0.39
C LEU A 254 -10.00 16.40 0.41
N LEU A 255 -11.22 16.37 -0.13
CA LEU A 255 -12.40 15.86 0.56
C LEU A 255 -12.75 14.42 0.18
N GLY A 256 -12.28 13.94 -0.97
CA GLY A 256 -12.47 12.57 -1.42
C GLY A 256 -11.30 11.66 -1.05
N HIS A 257 -10.11 11.94 -1.60
CA HIS A 257 -8.97 11.02 -1.52
C HIS A 257 -8.18 11.12 -0.21
N VAL A 258 -7.82 12.33 0.20
CA VAL A 258 -6.87 12.56 1.32
C VAL A 258 -7.26 11.83 2.61
N PRO A 259 -8.53 11.84 3.08
CA PRO A 259 -8.89 11.19 4.34
C PRO A 259 -8.54 9.71 4.37
N LEU A 260 -8.76 8.98 3.28
CA LEU A 260 -8.44 7.55 3.22
C LEU A 260 -6.96 7.28 2.98
N PHE A 261 -6.21 8.18 2.34
CA PHE A 261 -4.76 8.02 2.28
C PHE A 261 -4.08 8.13 3.65
N ALA A 262 -4.71 8.72 4.66
CA ALA A 262 -4.20 8.71 6.02
C ALA A 262 -4.43 7.37 6.74
N ASP A 263 -5.37 6.54 6.26
CA ASP A 263 -5.61 5.20 6.81
C ASP A 263 -4.52 4.22 6.32
N PRO A 264 -3.83 3.48 7.22
CA PRO A 264 -2.74 2.59 6.84
C PRO A 264 -3.16 1.43 5.91
N ASP A 265 -4.34 0.85 6.10
CA ASP A 265 -4.79 -0.29 5.30
C ASP A 265 -5.19 0.15 3.89
N PHE A 266 -5.88 1.28 3.77
CA PHE A 266 -6.22 1.88 2.49
C PHE A 266 -4.98 2.41 1.75
N ALA A 267 -4.01 2.99 2.47
CA ALA A 267 -2.72 3.38 1.91
C ALA A 267 -1.95 2.17 1.35
N GLU A 268 -1.92 1.04 2.07
CA GLU A 268 -1.29 -0.18 1.56
C GLU A 268 -2.05 -0.74 0.35
N PHE A 269 -3.38 -0.79 0.39
CA PHE A 269 -4.23 -1.19 -0.73
C PHE A 269 -3.95 -0.36 -2.00
N SER A 270 -3.93 0.97 -1.86
CA SER A 270 -3.65 1.90 -2.96
C SER A 270 -2.24 1.73 -3.50
N GLN A 271 -1.27 1.49 -2.61
CA GLN A 271 0.10 1.20 -3.00
C GLN A 271 0.20 -0.11 -3.80
N GLU A 272 -0.51 -1.16 -3.42
CA GLU A 272 -0.50 -2.45 -4.13
C GLU A 272 -1.01 -2.31 -5.57
N ILE A 273 -2.05 -1.49 -5.82
CA ILE A 273 -2.47 -1.13 -7.19
C ILE A 273 -1.32 -0.46 -7.96
N GLY A 274 -0.65 0.51 -7.32
CA GLY A 274 0.48 1.20 -7.94
C GLY A 274 1.65 0.26 -8.26
N MET A 275 1.97 -0.63 -7.32
CA MET A 275 3.00 -1.66 -7.49
C MET A 275 2.66 -2.58 -8.67
N ALA A 276 1.41 -3.04 -8.77
CA ALA A 276 0.95 -3.88 -9.89
C ALA A 276 1.05 -3.19 -11.26
N SER A 277 1.08 -1.85 -11.31
CA SER A 277 1.19 -1.09 -12.56
C SER A 277 2.61 -1.02 -13.13
N LEU A 278 3.65 -1.21 -12.30
CA LEU A 278 5.04 -1.01 -12.72
C LEU A 278 5.46 -2.07 -13.75
N GLY A 279 5.72 -1.63 -14.97
CA GLY A 279 6.10 -2.51 -16.08
C GLY A 279 4.96 -3.36 -16.65
N ALA A 280 3.71 -3.17 -16.19
CA ALA A 280 2.57 -3.90 -16.71
C ALA A 280 2.30 -3.53 -18.19
N PRO A 281 1.90 -4.47 -19.06
CA PRO A 281 1.48 -4.15 -20.43
C PRO A 281 0.28 -3.20 -20.47
N ASP A 282 0.09 -2.48 -21.57
CA ASP A 282 -0.98 -1.47 -21.69
C ASP A 282 -2.38 -2.04 -21.42
N GLU A 283 -2.68 -3.26 -21.87
CA GLU A 283 -3.95 -3.95 -21.59
C GLU A 283 -4.21 -4.08 -20.09
N TYR A 284 -3.17 -4.39 -19.31
CA TYR A 284 -3.28 -4.54 -17.85
C TYR A 284 -3.32 -3.20 -17.14
N ILE A 285 -2.67 -2.16 -17.68
CA ILE A 285 -2.86 -0.80 -17.16
C ILE A 285 -4.32 -0.39 -17.27
N THR A 286 -5.00 -0.68 -18.38
CA THR A 286 -6.43 -0.42 -18.52
C THR A 286 -7.24 -1.16 -17.46
N ARG A 287 -6.95 -2.45 -17.24
CA ARG A 287 -7.62 -3.26 -16.21
C ARG A 287 -7.39 -2.74 -14.78
N LEU A 288 -6.17 -2.30 -14.48
CA LEU A 288 -5.82 -1.67 -13.20
C LEU A 288 -6.49 -0.31 -13.03
N ALA A 289 -6.61 0.48 -14.09
CA ALA A 289 -7.35 1.74 -14.07
C ALA A 289 -8.85 1.52 -13.80
N THR A 290 -9.45 0.50 -14.41
CA THR A 290 -10.83 0.09 -14.12
C THR A 290 -10.99 -0.38 -12.66
N LEU A 291 -10.00 -1.11 -12.12
CA LEU A 291 -10.03 -1.48 -10.70
C LEU A 291 -9.93 -0.28 -9.78
N TYR A 292 -9.02 0.64 -10.09
CA TYR A 292 -8.89 1.91 -9.37
C TYR A 292 -10.23 2.67 -9.38
N TRP A 293 -10.91 2.71 -10.53
CA TRP A 293 -12.24 3.31 -10.67
C TRP A 293 -13.27 2.67 -9.72
N PHE A 294 -13.41 1.35 -9.74
CA PHE A 294 -14.41 0.67 -8.90
C PHE A 294 -14.02 0.49 -7.43
N THR A 295 -12.85 0.99 -7.04
CA THR A 295 -12.39 0.93 -5.64
C THR A 295 -12.09 2.33 -5.14
N VAL A 296 -10.91 2.87 -5.44
CA VAL A 296 -10.45 4.16 -4.93
C VAL A 296 -11.37 5.33 -5.34
N GLU A 297 -11.99 5.29 -6.52
CA GLU A 297 -12.88 6.36 -6.99
C GLU A 297 -14.36 6.16 -6.61
N PHE A 298 -14.91 4.95 -6.81
CA PHE A 298 -16.34 4.66 -6.64
C PHE A 298 -16.61 3.39 -5.82
N GLY A 299 -15.72 3.08 -4.87
CA GLY A 299 -15.87 1.92 -4.01
C GLY A 299 -16.85 2.11 -2.86
N LEU A 300 -17.54 1.03 -2.52
CA LEU A 300 -18.38 0.91 -1.32
C LEU A 300 -17.82 -0.15 -0.39
N CYS A 301 -18.02 0.00 0.91
CA CYS A 301 -17.70 -1.03 1.90
C CYS A 301 -18.92 -1.38 2.75
N MET A 302 -18.89 -2.57 3.35
CA MET A 302 -19.87 -2.98 4.35
C MET A 302 -19.38 -2.61 5.75
N GLU A 303 -20.22 -1.96 6.54
CA GLU A 303 -19.96 -1.64 7.94
C GLU A 303 -21.22 -1.89 8.77
N SER A 304 -21.14 -2.83 9.72
CA SER A 304 -22.27 -3.15 10.62
C SER A 304 -23.60 -3.38 9.87
N ASP A 305 -23.55 -4.15 8.78
CA ASP A 305 -24.66 -4.44 7.85
C ASP A 305 -25.21 -3.23 7.06
N GLU A 306 -24.55 -2.08 7.12
CA GLU A 306 -24.85 -0.90 6.29
C GLU A 306 -23.79 -0.70 5.20
N ARG A 307 -24.24 -0.20 4.04
CA ARG A 307 -23.34 0.21 2.96
C ARG A 307 -22.82 1.62 3.23
N LYS A 308 -21.50 1.78 3.16
CA LYS A 308 -20.83 3.08 3.29
C LYS A 308 -19.96 3.35 2.08
N ALA A 309 -19.81 4.62 1.73
CA ALA A 309 -18.93 5.07 0.66
C ALA A 309 -17.51 5.27 1.17
N TYR A 310 -16.55 4.80 0.37
CA TYR A 310 -15.14 5.14 0.53
C TYR A 310 -14.52 5.69 -0.77
N GLY A 311 -15.17 5.50 -1.92
CA GLY A 311 -14.71 6.06 -3.18
C GLY A 311 -14.62 7.60 -3.14
N ALA A 312 -13.50 8.17 -3.58
CA ALA A 312 -13.28 9.61 -3.59
C ALA A 312 -14.30 10.38 -4.46
N GLY A 313 -14.69 9.82 -5.60
CA GLY A 313 -15.75 10.35 -6.47
C GLY A 313 -17.10 10.43 -5.74
N LEU A 314 -17.39 9.48 -4.85
CA LEU A 314 -18.59 9.50 -4.01
C LEU A 314 -18.47 10.56 -2.90
N LEU A 315 -17.36 10.54 -2.18
CA LEU A 315 -17.12 11.42 -1.02
C LEU A 315 -16.97 12.91 -1.39
N SER A 316 -16.78 13.21 -2.67
CA SER A 316 -16.68 14.58 -3.20
C SER A 316 -17.89 15.02 -4.03
N SER A 317 -18.92 14.16 -4.14
CA SER A 317 -20.13 14.40 -4.91
C SER A 317 -21.38 14.19 -4.05
N PHE A 318 -22.03 15.28 -3.65
CA PHE A 318 -23.25 15.25 -2.83
C PHE A 318 -24.31 14.29 -3.39
N GLY A 319 -24.60 14.45 -4.69
CA GLY A 319 -25.68 13.70 -5.32
C GLY A 319 -25.36 12.22 -5.48
N GLU A 320 -24.10 11.89 -5.76
CA GLU A 320 -23.68 10.50 -5.93
C GLU A 320 -23.48 9.78 -4.59
N LEU A 321 -23.06 10.49 -3.55
CA LEU A 321 -22.97 9.98 -2.18
C LEU A 321 -24.33 9.48 -1.67
N GLN A 322 -25.40 10.24 -1.91
CA GLN A 322 -26.76 9.82 -1.56
C GLN A 322 -27.29 8.72 -2.49
N TYR A 323 -26.94 8.79 -3.78
CA TYR A 323 -27.40 7.82 -4.77
C TYR A 323 -26.79 6.42 -4.55
N CYS A 324 -25.49 6.34 -4.26
CA CYS A 324 -24.76 5.07 -4.17
C CYS A 324 -25.22 4.17 -3.01
N VAL A 325 -25.75 4.77 -1.93
CA VAL A 325 -26.30 4.05 -0.78
C VAL A 325 -27.81 3.82 -0.87
N SER A 326 -28.48 4.31 -1.92
CA SER A 326 -29.90 4.06 -2.16
C SER A 326 -30.15 2.67 -2.78
N ASP A 327 -31.41 2.32 -2.98
CA ASP A 327 -31.80 1.07 -3.67
C ASP A 327 -31.77 1.17 -5.20
N LYS A 328 -31.35 2.33 -5.76
CA LYS A 328 -31.35 2.57 -7.21
C LYS A 328 -30.22 1.87 -7.98
N PRO A 329 -28.94 1.92 -7.55
CA PRO A 329 -27.86 1.30 -8.29
C PRO A 329 -27.78 -0.22 -8.07
N SER A 330 -27.13 -0.91 -9.00
CA SER A 330 -26.76 -2.31 -8.82
C SER A 330 -25.52 -2.42 -7.92
N ILE A 331 -25.55 -3.30 -6.93
CA ILE A 331 -24.42 -3.55 -6.03
C ILE A 331 -23.92 -4.98 -6.24
N MET A 332 -22.61 -5.13 -6.49
CA MET A 332 -21.96 -6.42 -6.67
C MET A 332 -20.85 -6.62 -5.62
N PRO A 333 -20.62 -7.84 -5.11
CA PRO A 333 -19.44 -8.11 -4.29
C PRO A 333 -18.16 -7.80 -5.05
N PHE A 334 -17.17 -7.20 -4.38
CA PHE A 334 -15.88 -6.89 -4.98
C PHE A 334 -15.12 -8.18 -5.34
N ASP A 335 -14.93 -8.36 -6.65
CA ASP A 335 -14.08 -9.37 -7.26
C ASP A 335 -13.20 -8.65 -8.30
N PRO A 336 -11.87 -8.63 -8.13
CA PRO A 336 -11.00 -7.87 -9.00
C PRO A 336 -11.00 -8.38 -10.45
N PHE A 337 -11.26 -9.67 -10.69
CA PHE A 337 -11.32 -10.19 -12.06
C PHE A 337 -12.52 -9.62 -12.82
N ARG A 338 -13.69 -9.62 -12.17
CA ARG A 338 -14.93 -9.04 -12.73
C ARG A 338 -14.88 -7.52 -12.80
N ALA A 339 -14.46 -6.86 -11.72
CA ALA A 339 -14.39 -5.40 -11.68
C ALA A 339 -13.44 -4.85 -12.75
N SER A 340 -12.29 -5.49 -12.99
CA SER A 340 -11.28 -5.00 -13.95
C SER A 340 -11.73 -4.92 -15.42
N ILE A 341 -12.84 -5.57 -15.78
CA ILE A 341 -13.38 -5.60 -17.15
C ILE A 341 -14.76 -4.97 -17.25
N GLN A 342 -15.32 -4.48 -16.15
CA GLN A 342 -16.66 -3.89 -16.11
C GLN A 342 -16.63 -2.50 -16.81
N PRO A 343 -17.49 -2.24 -17.81
CA PRO A 343 -17.64 -0.91 -18.38
C PRO A 343 -18.30 0.06 -17.39
N TYR A 344 -17.93 1.34 -17.46
CA TYR A 344 -18.48 2.41 -16.63
C TYR A 344 -18.66 3.74 -17.40
N PRO A 345 -19.67 4.55 -17.05
CA PRO A 345 -19.78 5.93 -17.52
C PRO A 345 -18.92 6.88 -16.67
N ILE A 346 -18.38 7.93 -17.28
CA ILE A 346 -17.60 8.97 -16.59
C ILE A 346 -18.37 10.29 -16.39
N THR A 347 -19.52 10.45 -17.05
CA THR A 347 -20.32 11.70 -17.07
C THR A 347 -21.69 11.55 -16.42
N SER A 348 -21.98 10.42 -15.78
CA SER A 348 -23.23 10.15 -15.07
C SER A 348 -22.97 9.29 -13.84
N TYR A 349 -23.94 9.23 -12.93
CA TYR A 349 -23.84 8.34 -11.76
C TYR A 349 -23.61 6.89 -12.18
N GLN A 350 -22.80 6.18 -11.40
CA GLN A 350 -22.45 4.80 -11.74
C GLN A 350 -23.70 3.91 -11.64
N PRO A 351 -24.04 3.15 -12.70
CA PRO A 351 -25.15 2.21 -12.64
C PRO A 351 -24.82 1.00 -11.75
N THR A 352 -23.54 0.76 -11.49
CA THR A 352 -23.06 -0.39 -10.73
C THR A 352 -21.86 -0.04 -9.87
N TYR A 353 -21.91 -0.46 -8.61
CA TYR A 353 -20.82 -0.31 -7.64
C TYR A 353 -20.34 -1.67 -7.14
N PHE A 354 -19.09 -1.73 -6.70
CA PHE A 354 -18.53 -2.91 -6.05
C PHE A 354 -18.39 -2.70 -4.55
N LEU A 355 -18.85 -3.70 -3.79
CA LEU A 355 -18.86 -3.72 -2.33
C LEU A 355 -17.67 -4.55 -1.81
N ALA A 356 -16.70 -3.89 -1.20
CA ALA A 356 -15.62 -4.53 -0.47
C ALA A 356 -16.08 -4.92 0.94
N GLU A 357 -15.65 -6.09 1.43
CA GLU A 357 -15.92 -6.50 2.82
C GLU A 357 -15.05 -5.72 3.81
N SER A 358 -13.79 -5.49 3.44
CA SER A 358 -12.85 -4.63 4.15
C SER A 358 -11.71 -4.22 3.21
N PHE A 359 -10.94 -3.19 3.57
CA PHE A 359 -9.74 -2.83 2.80
C PHE A 359 -8.68 -3.94 2.82
N LYS A 360 -8.61 -4.71 3.90
CA LYS A 360 -7.73 -5.88 4.01
C LYS A 360 -8.15 -6.99 3.03
N ASP A 361 -9.44 -7.31 2.95
CA ASP A 361 -9.98 -8.28 1.98
C ASP A 361 -9.73 -7.82 0.53
N ALA A 362 -10.02 -6.55 0.23
CA ALA A 362 -9.78 -5.98 -1.09
C ALA A 362 -8.29 -6.07 -1.50
N LYS A 363 -7.39 -5.78 -0.56
CA LYS A 363 -5.93 -5.92 -0.72
C LYS A 363 -5.52 -7.37 -0.98
N GLU A 364 -6.02 -8.31 -0.18
CA GLU A 364 -5.69 -9.74 -0.35
C GLU A 364 -6.16 -10.27 -1.71
N LYS A 365 -7.34 -9.85 -2.17
CA LYS A 365 -7.87 -10.18 -3.50
C LYS A 365 -7.00 -9.61 -4.64
N LEU A 366 -6.40 -8.43 -4.47
CA LEU A 366 -5.49 -7.84 -5.47
C LEU A 366 -4.12 -8.52 -5.56
N ARG A 367 -3.68 -9.26 -4.53
CA ARG A 367 -2.39 -9.97 -4.55
C ARG A 367 -2.37 -11.14 -5.53
N PHE A 368 -3.53 -11.58 -5.99
CA PHE A 368 -3.63 -12.58 -7.05
C PHE A 368 -3.42 -11.93 -8.43
N PRO A 369 -2.52 -12.49 -9.26
CA PRO A 369 -2.21 -11.90 -10.55
C PRO A 369 -3.45 -11.86 -11.44
N LEU A 370 -3.82 -10.67 -11.91
CA LEU A 370 -4.91 -10.47 -12.86
C LEU A 370 -4.60 -11.02 -14.27
N TYR A 371 -3.39 -11.52 -14.50
CA TYR A 371 -2.85 -11.97 -15.78
C TYR A 371 -2.68 -13.50 -15.83
N PRO A 372 -2.83 -14.14 -17.01
CA PRO A 372 -2.57 -15.56 -17.18
C PRO A 372 -1.10 -15.89 -16.93
N THR A 373 -0.88 -17.01 -16.24
CA THR A 373 0.44 -17.52 -15.83
C THR A 373 1.30 -18.05 -16.99
N THR A 374 0.79 -18.06 -18.22
CA THR A 374 1.49 -18.67 -19.37
C THR A 374 2.63 -17.81 -19.91
N ASN A 375 2.62 -16.48 -19.68
CA ASN A 375 3.71 -15.55 -20.04
C ASN A 375 4.50 -15.06 -18.81
N LEU A 376 4.72 -15.98 -17.85
CA LEU A 376 5.40 -15.69 -16.57
C LEU A 376 6.86 -15.25 -16.70
N SER A 377 7.56 -15.48 -17.82
CA SER A 377 9.00 -15.18 -17.93
C SER A 377 9.30 -13.67 -17.91
N SER A 378 8.56 -12.87 -18.66
CA SER A 378 8.65 -11.40 -18.67
C SER A 378 7.95 -10.78 -17.46
N PHE A 379 6.88 -11.39 -16.95
CA PHE A 379 6.11 -10.86 -15.83
C PHE A 379 6.68 -11.20 -14.44
N ARG A 380 7.32 -12.36 -14.26
CA ARG A 380 8.08 -12.69 -13.03
C ARG A 380 9.11 -11.61 -12.73
N TYR A 381 9.70 -11.03 -13.78
CA TYR A 381 10.65 -9.94 -13.64
C TYR A 381 10.03 -8.68 -13.02
N GLY A 382 8.81 -8.29 -13.44
CA GLY A 382 8.05 -7.22 -12.80
C GLY A 382 7.74 -7.54 -11.35
N PHE A 383 7.19 -8.73 -11.07
CA PHE A 383 6.84 -9.18 -9.71
C PHE A 383 8.03 -9.24 -8.73
N TYR A 384 9.22 -9.61 -9.20
CA TYR A 384 10.45 -9.66 -8.38
C TYR A 384 11.00 -8.27 -7.99
N LEU A 385 10.60 -7.23 -8.72
CA LEU A 385 10.88 -5.83 -8.43
C LEU A 385 9.81 -5.18 -7.51
N LEU A 386 8.88 -5.95 -6.91
CA LEU A 386 7.70 -5.40 -6.20
C LEU A 386 7.56 -5.62 -4.67
N ASN A 387 8.51 -6.23 -3.94
CA ASN A 387 8.40 -6.39 -2.47
C ASN A 387 9.26 -5.41 -1.63
N ARG A 388 8.81 -4.15 -1.48
CA ARG A 388 9.27 -3.06 -0.53
C ARG A 388 10.52 -2.17 -0.82
N ASN A 389 10.25 -0.86 -0.97
CA ASN A 389 11.09 0.31 -1.32
C ASN A 389 11.75 0.29 -2.72
N ILE A 390 11.24 0.99 -3.73
CA ILE A 390 11.58 0.74 -5.17
C ILE A 390 13.08 0.90 -5.55
N GLY A 391 13.92 1.54 -4.71
CA GLY A 391 15.40 1.48 -4.81
C GLY A 391 16.07 0.28 -4.11
N GLN A 392 15.37 -0.34 -3.16
CA GLN A 392 15.67 -1.58 -2.45
C GLN A 392 15.07 -2.82 -3.15
N ILE A 393 13.97 -2.65 -3.89
CA ILE A 393 13.30 -3.70 -4.63
C ILE A 393 13.87 -3.82 -6.03
N MET A 394 14.97 -4.55 -6.14
CA MET A 394 15.19 -5.25 -7.38
C MET A 394 15.25 -6.76 -7.25
N TYR A 395 15.10 -7.27 -6.03
CA TYR A 395 15.60 -8.61 -5.73
C TYR A 395 14.86 -9.29 -4.60
N HIS A 396 13.55 -9.49 -4.78
CA HIS A 396 12.83 -10.42 -3.91
C HIS A 396 12.32 -11.61 -4.68
N CYS A 397 13.21 -12.59 -4.85
CA CYS A 397 12.82 -13.98 -4.72
C CYS A 397 14.01 -14.89 -4.46
N ARG A 398 14.14 -15.28 -3.19
CA ARG A 398 14.32 -16.66 -2.71
C ARG A 398 13.86 -16.69 -1.25
N ILE A 399 13.42 -17.85 -0.78
CA ILE A 399 12.93 -18.20 0.58
C ILE A 399 13.81 -17.66 1.75
N GLY A 400 15.01 -17.16 1.47
CA GLY A 400 15.96 -16.62 2.45
C GLY A 400 15.58 -15.29 3.09
N ASP A 401 14.91 -14.36 2.39
CA ASP A 401 14.64 -13.00 2.92
C ASP A 401 13.27 -12.85 3.59
N CYS A 402 12.26 -13.62 3.17
CA CYS A 402 11.04 -13.78 3.97
C CYS A 402 11.38 -14.33 5.36
N ASN A 403 12.41 -15.19 5.45
CA ASN A 403 12.97 -15.64 6.72
C ASN A 403 13.68 -14.52 7.50
N THR A 404 14.24 -13.51 6.84
CA THR A 404 14.91 -12.38 7.49
C THR A 404 13.90 -11.39 8.05
N ASP A 405 12.88 -11.00 7.29
CA ASP A 405 11.79 -10.14 7.79
C ASP A 405 10.94 -10.85 8.85
N PHE A 406 10.68 -12.14 8.68
CA PHE A 406 10.01 -12.94 9.69
C PHE A 406 10.88 -13.09 10.95
N ARG A 407 12.20 -13.30 10.82
CA ARG A 407 13.13 -13.29 11.96
C ARG A 407 13.16 -11.94 12.66
N ASN A 408 13.27 -10.84 11.92
CA ASN A 408 13.30 -9.50 12.50
C ASN A 408 11.96 -9.18 13.19
N THR A 409 10.83 -9.55 12.59
CA THR A 409 9.51 -9.38 13.20
C THR A 409 9.37 -10.24 14.45
N LEU A 410 9.85 -11.48 14.43
CA LEU A 410 9.87 -12.36 15.61
C LEU A 410 10.85 -11.88 16.69
N GLU A 411 11.99 -11.32 16.31
CA GLU A 411 12.96 -10.70 17.24
C GLU A 411 12.37 -9.44 17.87
N ASN A 412 11.71 -8.58 17.09
CA ASN A 412 10.97 -7.43 17.60
C ASN A 412 9.84 -7.87 18.54
N LEU A 413 9.08 -8.91 18.20
CA LEU A 413 8.04 -9.48 19.06
C LEU A 413 8.65 -10.02 20.36
N LYS A 414 9.79 -10.72 20.25
CA LYS A 414 10.54 -11.24 21.40
C LYS A 414 10.98 -10.10 22.32
N GLU A 415 11.57 -9.04 21.77
CA GLU A 415 11.98 -7.86 22.54
C GLU A 415 10.77 -7.17 23.20
N LEU A 416 9.64 -7.05 22.50
CA LEU A 416 8.43 -6.44 23.03
C LEU A 416 7.86 -7.25 24.21
N ILE A 417 7.85 -8.57 24.08
CA ILE A 417 7.46 -9.50 25.15
C ILE A 417 8.42 -9.38 26.33
N GLU A 418 9.73 -9.39 26.09
CA GLU A 418 10.76 -9.23 27.13
C GLU A 418 10.60 -7.88 27.87
N GLN A 419 10.37 -6.77 27.15
CA GLN A 419 10.12 -5.45 27.74
C GLN A 419 8.83 -5.42 28.57
N TYR A 420 7.74 -6.04 28.11
CA TYR A 420 6.47 -6.11 28.84
C TYR A 420 6.63 -6.87 30.17
N PHE A 421 7.38 -7.98 30.17
CA PHE A 421 7.67 -8.75 31.38
C PHE A 421 8.66 -8.04 32.32
N ILE A 422 9.67 -7.34 31.79
CA ILE A 422 10.57 -6.49 32.59
C ILE A 422 9.81 -5.34 33.26
N ASN A 423 8.86 -4.71 32.57
CA ASN A 423 8.03 -3.64 33.14
C ASN A 423 7.01 -4.18 34.15
N SER A 424 6.48 -5.39 33.97
CA SER A 424 5.61 -6.06 34.94
C SER A 424 6.35 -6.50 36.21
N THR A 425 7.62 -6.90 36.09
CA THR A 425 8.48 -7.26 37.25
C THR A 425 9.01 -6.05 38.02
N LYS A 426 9.14 -4.87 37.39
CA LYS A 426 9.41 -3.61 38.10
C LYS A 426 8.23 -3.09 38.93
N LYS A 427 6.98 -3.41 38.56
CA LYS A 427 5.77 -3.05 39.34
C LYS A 427 5.54 -3.97 40.54
N ASN A 428 6.02 -5.21 40.49
CA ASN A 428 5.94 -6.18 41.58
C ASN A 428 7.36 -6.53 42.04
N ASN A 429 7.85 -5.86 43.09
CA ASN A 429 9.20 -5.93 43.67
C ASN A 429 9.70 -7.34 44.15
N HIS A 430 9.16 -8.44 43.63
CA HIS A 430 9.48 -9.81 44.07
C HIS A 430 9.92 -10.79 42.97
N TYR A 431 10.20 -10.35 41.74
CA TYR A 431 10.67 -11.24 40.68
C TYR A 431 12.02 -10.82 40.12
N GLN A 432 13.10 -11.20 40.83
CA GLN A 432 14.42 -11.35 40.22
C GLN A 432 14.56 -12.81 39.78
N ASN A 433 14.41 -13.09 38.48
CA ASN A 433 15.10 -14.19 37.79
C ASN A 433 14.90 -14.06 36.27
N GLY A 434 16.00 -14.08 35.53
CA GLY A 434 16.05 -13.82 34.09
C GLY A 434 15.26 -14.82 33.25
N LEU A 435 14.56 -14.30 32.24
CA LEU A 435 13.96 -15.07 31.16
C LEU A 435 15.06 -15.50 30.17
N SER A 436 15.08 -16.78 29.83
CA SER A 436 15.91 -17.33 28.75
C SER A 436 14.98 -17.98 27.71
N LEU A 437 14.72 -17.27 26.61
CA LEU A 437 14.09 -17.82 25.43
C LEU A 437 15.12 -18.60 24.61
N CYS A 438 14.91 -19.91 24.45
CA CYS A 438 15.85 -20.79 23.75
C CYS A 438 15.20 -21.39 22.50
N TRP A 439 15.81 -21.14 21.35
CA TRP A 439 15.35 -21.62 20.05
C TRP A 439 15.99 -22.99 19.75
N LYS A 440 15.17 -23.98 19.38
CA LYS A 440 15.70 -25.28 18.93
C LYS A 440 15.13 -25.62 17.55
N LYS A 441 16.02 -25.69 16.56
CA LYS A 441 15.71 -26.08 15.17
C LYS A 441 15.77 -27.60 15.07
N GLU A 442 14.63 -28.27 14.97
CA GLU A 442 14.58 -29.71 14.65
C GLU A 442 14.15 -29.92 13.21
N ARG A 443 14.92 -30.73 12.47
CA ARG A 443 14.64 -31.12 11.09
C ARG A 443 14.02 -32.51 11.12
N LYS A 444 12.72 -32.64 10.87
CA LYS A 444 12.09 -33.96 10.61
C LYS A 444 12.00 -34.23 9.11
N ARG A 445 11.98 -35.52 8.77
CA ARG A 445 12.32 -36.09 7.46
C ARG A 445 11.46 -35.67 6.26
N ASN A 446 10.37 -34.90 6.43
CA ASN A 446 9.49 -34.47 5.34
C ASN A 446 9.20 -32.96 5.42
N SER A 447 10.23 -32.14 5.17
CA SER A 447 10.08 -30.70 4.84
C SER A 447 9.29 -29.80 5.83
N LEU A 448 9.06 -30.23 7.07
CA LEU A 448 8.35 -29.44 8.09
C LEU A 448 9.36 -28.76 9.03
N TRP A 449 9.21 -27.45 9.23
CA TRP A 449 9.96 -26.69 10.23
C TRP A 449 9.10 -26.53 11.49
N ILE A 450 9.60 -27.01 12.64
CA ILE A 450 8.90 -26.91 13.93
C ILE A 450 9.68 -25.95 14.82
N PHE A 451 8.97 -24.97 15.39
CA PHE A 451 9.53 -24.00 16.33
C PHE A 451 8.89 -24.17 17.71
N HIS A 452 9.71 -24.32 18.75
CA HIS A 452 9.24 -24.47 20.12
C HIS A 452 9.42 -23.18 20.90
N PHE A 453 8.33 -22.67 21.49
CA PHE A 453 8.36 -21.58 22.45
C PHE A 453 8.44 -22.14 23.88
N ARG A 454 9.41 -21.67 24.67
CA ARG A 454 9.58 -22.07 26.08
C ARG A 454 9.58 -20.84 26.98
N ILE A 455 8.59 -20.74 27.86
CA ILE A 455 8.52 -19.72 28.92
C ILE A 455 8.62 -20.45 30.27
N PRO A 456 9.74 -20.34 31.01
CA PRO A 456 9.86 -20.96 32.32
C PRO A 456 9.12 -20.13 33.38
N PHE A 457 8.06 -20.70 33.98
CA PHE A 457 7.48 -20.19 35.21
C PHE A 457 8.15 -20.88 36.43
N TYR A 458 8.67 -20.09 37.38
CA TYR A 458 9.12 -20.59 38.67
C TYR A 458 8.12 -20.14 39.76
N PRO A 459 7.31 -21.04 40.34
CA PRO A 459 6.55 -20.71 41.53
C PRO A 459 7.48 -20.64 42.75
N SER A 460 7.31 -19.61 43.59
CA SER A 460 8.05 -19.42 44.85
C SER A 460 7.66 -20.49 45.88
N LEU A 461 8.65 -20.94 46.64
CA LEU A 461 8.66 -22.13 47.52
C LEU A 461 7.87 -21.98 48.85
N GLN A 462 6.77 -21.23 48.88
CA GLN A 462 6.04 -20.91 50.12
C GLN A 462 4.67 -21.58 50.32
N THR A 463 4.29 -22.54 49.48
CA THR A 463 3.00 -23.25 49.62
C THR A 463 3.13 -24.77 49.68
N MET A 464 4.20 -25.28 50.30
CA MET A 464 4.27 -26.68 50.74
C MET A 464 4.44 -26.72 52.26
N LYS A 465 3.32 -26.71 52.99
CA LYS A 465 3.17 -27.27 54.34
C LYS A 465 1.70 -27.17 54.75
N SER A 466 0.94 -28.26 54.58
CA SER A 466 0.21 -28.90 55.69
C SER A 466 -0.60 -30.10 55.20
N ILE A 467 -0.60 -31.13 56.06
CA ILE A 467 -1.57 -32.24 56.14
C ILE A 467 -1.22 -33.49 55.32
N ASN A 468 -0.42 -34.30 56.01
CA ASN A 468 -0.32 -35.74 55.87
C ASN A 468 -1.56 -36.41 56.50
N ASN A 469 -1.91 -37.59 55.97
CA ASN A 469 -2.64 -38.71 56.58
C ASN A 469 -4.18 -38.79 56.61
N ASN A 470 -4.63 -39.88 55.98
CA ASN A 470 -5.65 -40.88 56.38
C ASN A 470 -7.10 -40.78 55.89
N ASN A 471 -7.42 -41.81 55.08
CA ASN A 471 -8.58 -42.71 55.09
C ASN A 471 -9.96 -42.27 54.56
N ASN A 472 -10.40 -43.08 53.59
CA ASN A 472 -11.75 -43.64 53.34
C ASN A 472 -12.88 -42.71 52.90
N GLY A 473 -13.60 -43.17 51.87
CA GLY A 473 -15.01 -42.86 51.64
C GLY A 473 -15.32 -42.45 50.21
N ASP A 474 -16.11 -43.28 49.53
CA ASP A 474 -16.90 -42.93 48.35
C ASP A 474 -17.73 -41.66 48.59
N GLU A 475 -17.95 -40.86 47.54
CA GLU A 475 -19.27 -40.38 47.09
C GLU A 475 -19.12 -39.25 46.04
N ASP A 476 -19.95 -39.37 44.99
CA ASP A 476 -20.36 -38.29 44.10
C ASP A 476 -20.68 -37.01 44.88
N PHE A 477 -20.40 -35.82 44.33
CA PHE A 477 -21.41 -34.76 44.23
C PHE A 477 -20.94 -33.56 43.38
N THR A 478 -21.94 -33.04 42.70
CA THR A 478 -22.01 -31.91 41.76
C THR A 478 -21.40 -30.60 42.28
N TYR A 479 -20.91 -29.77 41.36
CA TYR A 479 -20.56 -28.37 41.65
C TYR A 479 -21.41 -27.41 40.80
N ASN A 480 -22.29 -26.66 41.47
CA ASN A 480 -23.02 -25.53 40.91
C ASN A 480 -22.51 -24.24 41.59
N LYS A 481 -22.17 -23.25 40.75
CA LYS A 481 -21.80 -21.83 40.96
C LYS A 481 -21.89 -21.23 42.39
N ARG A 482 -20.80 -20.57 42.83
CA ARG A 482 -20.72 -19.10 43.05
C ARG A 482 -19.33 -18.62 43.55
N ASN A 483 -18.78 -17.61 42.86
CA ASN A 483 -17.82 -16.54 43.25
C ASN A 483 -16.59 -16.91 44.10
N SER A 484 -15.35 -16.62 43.71
CA SER A 484 -14.84 -15.25 43.47
C SER A 484 -13.34 -15.26 43.05
N ASN A 485 -12.93 -14.25 42.28
CA ASN A 485 -11.55 -13.75 42.07
C ASN A 485 -10.51 -14.64 41.39
N VAL A 486 -10.55 -14.73 40.06
CA VAL A 486 -9.36 -14.93 39.21
C VAL A 486 -9.46 -14.01 37.99
N SER A 487 -8.88 -12.81 38.08
CA SER A 487 -8.95 -11.76 37.05
C SER A 487 -7.63 -11.58 36.28
N SER A 488 -6.81 -12.63 36.12
CA SER A 488 -5.49 -12.52 35.48
C SER A 488 -5.20 -13.56 34.39
N LEU A 489 -6.17 -14.42 34.04
CA LEU A 489 -6.02 -15.46 33.00
C LEU A 489 -6.96 -15.24 31.79
N SER A 490 -7.94 -14.34 31.88
CA SER A 490 -8.85 -14.01 30.77
C SER A 490 -8.22 -13.10 29.70
N SER A 491 -7.14 -12.39 30.02
CA SER A 491 -6.45 -11.51 29.04
C SER A 491 -5.59 -12.29 28.04
N PHE A 492 -5.12 -13.49 28.40
CA PHE A 492 -4.32 -14.32 27.48
C PHE A 492 -5.18 -15.07 26.46
N SER A 493 -6.38 -15.51 26.84
CA SER A 493 -7.33 -16.17 25.93
C SER A 493 -7.94 -15.20 24.92
N SER A 494 -8.15 -13.93 25.28
CA SER A 494 -8.71 -12.90 24.39
C SER A 494 -7.72 -12.39 23.34
N THR A 495 -6.41 -12.59 23.56
CA THR A 495 -5.39 -12.24 22.57
C THR A 495 -5.23 -13.35 21.51
N LEU A 496 -5.61 -14.60 21.82
CA LEU A 496 -5.55 -15.73 20.88
C LEU A 496 -6.85 -15.97 20.12
N SER A 497 -8.01 -15.58 20.63
CA SER A 497 -9.28 -15.64 19.88
C SER A 497 -9.34 -14.68 18.69
N LEU A 498 -8.39 -13.73 18.58
CA LEU A 498 -8.22 -12.85 17.43
C LEU A 498 -7.50 -13.52 16.24
N ILE A 499 -7.11 -14.78 16.36
CA ILE A 499 -6.42 -15.56 15.31
C ILE A 499 -7.34 -16.63 14.69
N GLU A 500 -8.57 -16.82 15.19
CA GLU A 500 -9.43 -17.95 14.79
C GLU A 500 -10.28 -17.76 13.52
N ASN A 501 -10.23 -16.62 12.84
CA ASN A 501 -10.93 -16.46 11.57
C ASN A 501 -9.95 -16.18 10.44
N ASN A 502 -9.38 -17.25 9.89
CA ASN A 502 -9.03 -17.39 8.48
C ASN A 502 -8.58 -18.83 8.22
N ASP A 503 -9.13 -19.43 7.16
CA ASP A 503 -8.94 -20.82 6.74
C ASP A 503 -7.48 -21.30 6.77
N TYR A 504 -7.13 -21.97 7.86
CA TYR A 504 -6.13 -23.02 7.91
C TYR A 504 -6.76 -24.17 8.68
N ASP A 505 -7.34 -25.11 7.95
CA ASP A 505 -7.73 -26.39 8.53
C ASP A 505 -6.49 -27.02 9.19
N GLN A 506 -6.63 -27.35 10.48
CA GLN A 506 -5.68 -28.02 11.40
C GLN A 506 -4.84 -27.14 12.33
N ILE A 507 -5.49 -26.47 13.29
CA ILE A 507 -4.96 -26.40 14.66
C ILE A 507 -5.43 -27.68 15.38
N GLU A 508 -4.60 -28.71 15.43
CA GLU A 508 -4.88 -29.86 16.31
C GLU A 508 -4.49 -29.49 17.77
N ASP A 509 -5.53 -29.42 18.61
CA ASP A 509 -5.60 -29.52 20.08
C ASP A 509 -4.44 -29.00 20.96
N MET A 510 -4.78 -28.14 21.95
CA MET A 510 -3.96 -27.94 23.14
C MET A 510 -3.95 -29.21 24.00
N GLU A 511 -3.01 -30.12 23.76
CA GLU A 511 -2.85 -31.28 24.65
C GLU A 511 -1.99 -30.96 25.88
N LEU A 512 -2.58 -31.13 27.06
CA LEU A 512 -1.85 -31.25 28.32
C LEU A 512 -1.20 -32.64 28.37
N PHE A 513 0.05 -32.78 27.94
CA PHE A 513 0.78 -34.04 28.11
C PHE A 513 1.08 -34.33 29.59
N PRO A 514 0.62 -35.46 30.16
CA PRO A 514 1.04 -35.87 31.48
C PRO A 514 1.96 -37.09 31.34
N GLN A 515 3.28 -36.93 31.21
CA GLN A 515 4.17 -38.06 31.53
C GLN A 515 5.50 -37.71 32.22
N SER A 516 5.50 -38.12 33.49
CA SER A 516 6.51 -38.87 34.22
C SER A 516 7.82 -38.18 34.66
N LYS A 517 7.94 -38.13 36.00
CA LYS A 517 9.14 -38.00 36.83
C LYS A 517 9.90 -36.67 36.76
N THR A 518 9.22 -35.53 36.86
CA THR A 518 9.70 -34.37 37.65
C THR A 518 8.51 -33.46 38.03
N ASN A 519 8.34 -33.17 39.31
CA ASN A 519 7.22 -32.38 39.87
C ASN A 519 7.31 -30.88 39.52
N LYS A 520 7.00 -30.46 38.28
CA LYS A 520 6.62 -29.06 37.97
C LYS A 520 5.64 -29.01 36.77
N PRO A 521 4.47 -28.36 36.87
CA PRO A 521 3.63 -28.09 35.71
C PRO A 521 4.35 -27.11 34.77
N ARG A 522 4.31 -27.37 33.47
CA ARG A 522 4.88 -26.54 32.41
C ARG A 522 3.83 -26.35 31.33
N LEU A 523 3.53 -25.11 30.95
CA LEU A 523 2.80 -24.83 29.71
C LEU A 523 3.78 -24.87 28.53
N ALA A 524 3.42 -25.59 27.48
CA ALA A 524 4.07 -25.55 26.18
C ALA A 524 3.00 -25.23 25.13
N MET A 525 3.27 -24.25 24.28
CA MET A 525 2.42 -23.95 23.12
C MET A 525 3.14 -24.49 21.89
N GLN A 526 2.46 -25.35 21.13
CA GLN A 526 2.96 -25.93 19.89
C GLN A 526 2.24 -25.27 18.72
N ILE A 527 2.99 -24.68 17.80
CA ILE A 527 2.45 -24.13 16.55
C ILE A 527 3.13 -24.89 15.42
N SER A 528 2.34 -25.66 14.68
CA SER A 528 2.77 -26.48 13.55
C SER A 528 2.40 -25.77 12.25
N PHE A 529 3.31 -25.66 11.28
CA PHE A 529 3.01 -25.12 9.96
C PHE A 529 3.29 -26.18 8.88
N GLN A 530 2.30 -26.50 8.05
CA GLN A 530 2.48 -27.27 6.82
C GLN A 530 2.94 -26.36 5.67
N GLN A 531 3.72 -26.95 4.76
CA GLN A 531 4.51 -26.25 3.74
C GLN A 531 3.74 -25.98 2.46
#